data_AF-A0A7X9ML05-F1
#
_entry.id   AF-A0A7X9ML05-F1
#
_cell.length_a   1.000
_cell.length_b   1.000
_cell.length_c   1.000
_cell.angle_alpha   90.00
_cell.angle_beta   90.00
_cell.angle_gamma   90.00
#
_symmetry.space_group_name_H-M   'P 1'
#
loop_
_entity.id
_entity.type
_entity.pdbx_description
1 polymer ?
#
loop_
_entity_poly.entity_id
_entity_poly.type
_entity_poly.pdbx_seq_one_letter_code
_entity_poly.pdbx_strand_id
1 'polypeptide(L)'
;MRLFPSGEAHRRFLEALAATGLSLDELWLRYFALGGDAGKVEIEAYLDGMVPLSVLQHDLLAHAVNERLAEIAPPRAPYAEELPAPESADNDTESGRIDGTAAGAEDGDSRGPDVDDDAP
;
A
#
# COMPACT_ATOMS: atom_id res chain seq x y z
N MET A 1 21.58 10.54 -32.88
CA MET A 1 20.17 10.65 -33.33
C MET A 1 19.45 11.52 -32.32
N ARG A 2 18.80 12.61 -32.76
CA ARG A 2 18.00 13.48 -31.87
C ARG A 2 16.55 13.01 -31.92
N LEU A 3 15.89 12.96 -30.76
CA LEU A 3 14.56 12.38 -30.61
C LEU A 3 13.62 13.49 -30.10
N PHE A 4 12.56 13.73 -30.87
CA PHE A 4 11.36 14.36 -30.34
C PHE A 4 10.47 13.22 -29.88
N PRO A 5 10.23 13.05 -28.57
CA PRO A 5 9.32 12.02 -28.10
C PRO A 5 7.95 12.23 -28.79
N SER A 6 7.34 11.14 -29.25
CA SER A 6 5.98 11.21 -29.82
C SER A 6 5.03 11.78 -28.77
N GLY A 7 3.95 12.47 -29.18
CA GLY A 7 3.09 13.20 -28.24
C GLY A 7 2.61 12.36 -27.04
N GLU A 8 2.32 11.08 -27.25
CA GLU A 8 1.95 10.15 -26.19
C GLU A 8 3.13 9.76 -25.28
N ALA A 9 4.32 9.50 -25.84
CA ALA A 9 5.51 9.20 -25.05
C ALA A 9 5.96 10.42 -24.22
N HIS A 10 5.92 11.62 -24.82
CA HIS A 10 6.23 12.87 -24.14
C HIS A 10 5.25 13.13 -23.00
N ARG A 11 3.95 12.97 -23.24
CA ARG A 11 2.91 13.09 -22.21
C ARG A 11 3.17 12.15 -21.03
N ARG A 12 3.44 10.87 -21.31
CA ARG A 12 3.72 9.87 -20.25
C ARG A 12 4.99 10.19 -19.47
N PHE A 13 6.03 10.70 -20.14
CA PHE A 13 7.24 11.17 -19.46
C PHE A 13 6.93 12.34 -18.52
N LEU A 14 6.17 13.34 -18.99
CA LEU A 14 5.80 14.50 -18.18
C LEU A 14 4.91 14.12 -16.99
N GLU A 15 3.99 13.16 -17.17
CA GLU A 15 3.16 12.61 -16.08
C GLU A 15 4.02 11.90 -15.03
N ALA A 16 4.99 11.09 -15.47
CA ALA A 16 5.94 10.44 -14.58
C ALA A 16 6.77 11.47 -13.81
N LEU A 17 7.30 12.49 -14.49
CA LEU A 17 8.03 13.59 -13.86
C LEU A 17 7.17 14.34 -12.84
N ALA A 18 5.92 14.67 -13.18
CA ALA A 18 5.02 15.34 -12.25
C ALA A 18 4.76 14.50 -10.98
N ALA A 19 4.63 13.18 -11.13
CA ALA A 19 4.44 12.26 -10.00
C ALA A 19 5.64 12.19 -9.04
N THR A 20 6.85 12.55 -9.49
CA THR A 20 8.04 12.60 -8.63
C THR A 20 8.06 13.75 -7.62
N GLY A 21 7.32 14.83 -7.91
CA GLY A 21 7.39 16.09 -7.18
C GLY A 21 8.72 16.84 -7.31
N LEU A 22 9.61 16.45 -8.24
CA LEU A 22 10.88 17.15 -8.47
C LEU A 22 10.65 18.50 -9.12
N SER A 23 11.34 19.52 -8.62
CA SER A 23 11.58 20.76 -9.34
C SER A 23 12.53 20.56 -10.53
N LEU A 24 12.54 21.51 -11.46
CA LEU A 24 13.48 21.51 -12.58
C LEU A 24 14.94 21.48 -12.13
N ASP A 25 15.29 22.19 -11.04
CA ASP A 25 16.64 22.19 -10.47
C ASP A 25 17.04 20.81 -9.94
N GLU A 26 16.15 20.13 -9.22
CA GLU A 26 16.42 18.80 -8.68
C GLU A 26 16.52 17.73 -9.77
N LEU A 27 15.65 17.82 -10.78
CA LEU A 27 15.75 16.97 -11.97
C LEU A 27 17.09 17.17 -12.67
N TRP A 28 17.48 18.43 -12.92
CA TRP A 28 18.74 18.75 -13.58
C TRP A 28 19.95 18.25 -12.80
N LEU A 29 19.97 18.43 -11.47
CA LEU A 29 21.07 17.94 -10.63
C LEU A 29 21.19 16.40 -10.64
N ARG A 30 20.07 15.68 -10.54
CA ARG A 30 20.06 14.21 -10.61
C ARG A 30 20.54 13.72 -11.97
N TYR A 31 20.04 14.32 -13.05
CA TYR A 31 20.49 14.05 -14.42
C TYR A 31 21.99 14.33 -14.62
N PHE A 32 22.48 15.46 -14.12
CA PHE A 32 23.88 15.83 -14.22
C PHE A 32 24.79 14.86 -13.47
N ALA A 33 24.37 14.39 -12.28
CA ALA A 33 25.09 13.37 -11.52
C ALA A 33 25.22 12.02 -12.26
N LEU A 34 24.31 11.73 -13.19
CA LEU A 34 24.37 10.55 -14.07
C LEU A 34 25.25 10.75 -15.31
N GLY A 35 25.93 11.90 -15.44
CA GLY A 35 26.79 12.24 -16.58
C GLY A 35 26.07 12.97 -17.71
N GLY A 36 24.91 13.56 -17.44
CA GLY A 36 24.20 14.41 -18.38
C GLY A 36 25.00 15.67 -18.77
N ASP A 37 24.99 16.02 -20.06
CA ASP A 37 25.76 17.15 -20.61
C ASP A 37 24.91 18.36 -21.05
N ALA A 38 23.58 18.22 -21.07
CA ALA A 38 22.65 19.28 -21.43
C ALA A 38 22.51 20.31 -20.29
N GLY A 39 22.42 21.58 -20.69
CA GLY A 39 22.19 22.66 -19.74
C GLY A 39 20.75 22.65 -19.19
N LYS A 40 20.54 23.23 -18.00
CA LYS A 40 19.20 23.34 -17.39
C LYS A 40 18.16 23.98 -18.34
N VAL A 41 18.54 25.07 -19.02
CA VAL A 41 17.67 25.77 -19.98
C VAL A 41 17.34 24.89 -21.20
N GLU A 42 18.28 24.05 -21.64
CA GLU A 42 18.04 23.11 -22.74
C GLU A 42 17.07 22.00 -22.30
N ILE A 43 17.19 21.50 -21.07
CA ILE A 43 16.24 20.55 -20.48
C ILE A 43 14.86 21.18 -20.36
N GLU A 44 14.75 22.41 -19.86
CA GLU A 44 13.47 23.13 -19.78
C GLU A 44 12.80 23.24 -21.15
N ALA A 45 13.52 23.72 -22.16
CA ALA A 45 13.02 23.82 -23.52
C ALA A 45 12.64 22.45 -24.12
N TYR A 46 13.32 21.38 -23.74
CA TYR A 46 12.98 20.02 -24.15
C TYR A 46 11.69 19.52 -23.48
N LEU A 47 11.50 19.79 -22.19
CA LEU A 47 10.26 19.45 -21.48
C LEU A 47 9.06 20.19 -22.06
N ASP A 48 9.24 21.44 -22.46
CA ASP A 48 8.24 22.24 -23.17
C ASP A 48 8.03 21.80 -24.64
N GLY A 49 8.79 20.81 -25.12
CA GLY A 49 8.70 20.30 -26.49
C GLY A 49 9.23 21.27 -27.56
N MET A 50 9.98 22.31 -27.16
CA MET A 50 10.53 23.31 -28.08
C MET A 50 11.78 22.83 -28.81
N VAL A 51 12.59 21.98 -28.16
CA VAL A 51 13.85 21.45 -28.72
C VAL A 51 13.95 19.94 -28.55
N PRO A 52 14.65 19.21 -29.44
CA PRO A 52 14.88 17.79 -29.27
C PRO A 52 16.16 17.53 -28.47
N LEU A 53 16.15 16.48 -27.65
CA LEU A 53 17.34 15.97 -26.97
C LEU A 53 17.97 14.80 -27.76
N SER A 54 19.21 14.44 -27.46
CA SER A 54 19.76 13.17 -27.93
C SER A 54 19.10 11.99 -27.18
N VAL A 55 19.10 10.80 -27.79
CA VAL A 55 18.55 9.58 -27.14
C VAL A 55 19.19 9.33 -25.78
N LEU A 56 20.52 9.45 -25.68
CA LEU A 56 21.23 9.26 -24.41
C LEU A 56 20.76 10.26 -23.35
N GLN A 57 20.65 11.55 -23.71
CA GLN A 57 20.25 12.56 -22.74
C GLN A 57 18.79 12.37 -22.29
N HIS A 58 17.89 11.95 -23.20
CA HIS A 58 16.53 11.54 -22.86
C HIS A 58 16.53 10.40 -21.84
N ASP A 59 17.32 9.35 -22.09
CA ASP A 59 17.34 8.16 -21.24
C ASP A 59 17.92 8.44 -19.85
N LEU A 60 18.87 9.37 -19.74
CA LEU A 60 19.38 9.83 -18.45
C LEU A 60 18.31 10.59 -17.65
N LEU A 61 17.51 11.44 -18.30
CA LEU A 61 16.36 12.09 -17.67
C LEU A 61 15.33 11.07 -17.22
N ALA A 62 14.99 10.10 -18.08
CA ALA A 62 14.06 9.02 -17.74
C ALA A 62 14.57 8.18 -16.57
N HIS A 63 15.87 7.89 -16.52
CA HIS A 63 16.47 7.16 -15.42
C HIS A 63 16.38 7.95 -14.11
N ALA A 64 16.71 9.25 -14.10
CA ALA A 64 16.56 10.10 -12.93
C ALA A 64 15.12 10.16 -12.39
N VAL A 65 14.13 10.23 -13.29
CA VAL A 65 12.70 10.20 -12.96
C VAL A 65 12.32 8.84 -12.35
N ASN A 66 12.73 7.74 -12.98
CA ASN A 66 12.39 6.39 -12.52
C ASN A 66 13.02 6.07 -11.15
N GLU A 67 14.26 6.47 -10.91
CA GLU A 67 14.91 6.32 -9.60
C GLU A 67 14.13 7.08 -8.52
N ARG A 68 13.70 8.31 -8.80
CA ARG A 68 12.89 9.06 -7.86
C ARG A 68 11.53 8.42 -7.61
N LEU A 69 10.88 7.88 -8.64
CA LEU A 69 9.64 7.13 -8.48
C LEU A 69 9.85 5.89 -7.59
N ALA A 70 10.97 5.18 -7.75
CA ALA A 70 11.31 4.04 -6.91
C ALA A 70 11.53 4.41 -5.43
N GLU A 71 12.11 5.59 -5.15
CA GLU A 71 12.31 6.10 -3.78
C GLU A 71 10.99 6.38 -3.05
N ILE A 72 9.97 6.86 -3.76
CA ILE A 72 8.70 7.32 -3.17
C ILE A 72 7.55 6.32 -3.32
N ALA A 73 7.73 5.30 -4.16
CA ALA A 73 6.71 4.28 -4.37
C ALA A 73 6.51 3.49 -3.05
N PRO A 74 5.26 3.36 -2.56
CA PRO A 74 5.00 2.51 -1.43
C PRO A 74 5.35 1.05 -1.77
N PRO A 75 5.71 0.24 -0.76
CA PRO A 75 5.95 -1.18 -0.96
C PRO A 75 4.72 -1.85 -1.59
N ARG A 76 4.95 -2.86 -2.44
CA ARG A 76 3.86 -3.63 -3.06
C ARG A 76 3.11 -4.37 -1.95
N ALA A 77 1.77 -4.36 -2.04
CA ALA A 77 0.95 -5.16 -1.13
C ALA A 77 1.28 -6.64 -1.32
N PRO A 78 1.40 -7.43 -0.23
CA PRO A 78 1.69 -8.85 -0.32
C PRO A 78 0.54 -9.58 -1.03
N TYR A 79 0.89 -10.59 -1.83
CA TYR A 79 -0.10 -11.50 -2.40
C TYR A 79 -0.64 -12.44 -1.31
N ALA A 80 -1.83 -13.01 -1.53
CA ALA A 80 -2.41 -13.99 -0.59
C ALA A 80 -1.50 -15.20 -0.34
N GLU A 81 -0.67 -15.55 -1.32
CA GLU A 81 0.33 -16.64 -1.25
C GLU A 81 1.53 -16.31 -0.34
N GLU A 82 1.78 -15.02 -0.09
CA GLU A 82 2.86 -14.54 0.79
C GLU A 82 2.37 -14.35 2.24
N LEU A 83 1.08 -14.54 2.49
CA LEU A 83 0.53 -14.48 3.85
C LEU A 83 0.90 -15.78 4.60
N PRO A 84 1.29 -15.68 5.88
CA PRO A 84 1.55 -16.87 6.69
C PRO A 84 0.28 -17.73 6.76
N ALA A 85 0.45 -19.06 6.72
CA ALA A 85 -0.64 -19.99 6.96
C ALA A 85 -1.26 -19.70 8.34
N PRO A 86 -2.58 -19.81 8.51
CA PRO A 86 -3.20 -19.61 9.81
C PRO A 86 -2.54 -20.58 10.78
N GLU A 87 -1.91 -20.02 11.83
CA GLU A 87 -1.36 -20.80 12.92
C GLU A 87 -2.49 -21.69 13.42
N SER A 88 -2.36 -23.00 13.18
CA SER A 88 -3.28 -23.98 13.74
C SER A 88 -3.25 -23.76 15.25
N ALA A 89 -4.33 -23.19 15.78
CA ALA A 89 -4.54 -23.09 17.21
C ALA A 89 -4.46 -24.52 17.75
N ASP A 90 -3.32 -24.89 18.33
CA ASP A 90 -3.11 -26.12 19.07
C ASP A 90 -4.19 -26.16 20.16
N ASN A 91 -5.26 -26.88 19.86
CA ASN A 91 -6.38 -27.03 20.77
C ASN A 91 -6.08 -28.21 21.67
N ASP A 92 -5.13 -28.01 22.59
CA ASP A 92 -4.97 -28.83 23.79
C ASP A 92 -6.12 -28.50 24.77
N THR A 93 -7.36 -28.74 24.34
CA THR A 93 -8.47 -28.89 25.30
C THR A 93 -8.37 -30.30 25.86
N GLU A 94 -7.57 -30.42 26.92
CA GLU A 94 -7.55 -31.56 27.83
C GLU A 94 -9.00 -31.88 28.26
N SER A 95 -9.55 -32.95 27.68
CA SER A 95 -10.86 -33.50 28.02
C SER A 95 -10.80 -34.10 29.43
N GLY A 96 -10.99 -33.25 30.42
CA GLY A 96 -11.23 -33.62 31.81
C GLY A 96 -12.55 -34.39 31.92
N ARG A 97 -12.42 -35.71 32.07
CA ARG A 97 -13.49 -36.64 32.43
C ARG A 97 -14.34 -36.09 33.58
N ILE A 98 -15.61 -35.81 33.33
CA ILE A 98 -16.63 -35.74 34.39
C ILE A 98 -17.40 -37.06 34.40
N ASP A 99 -17.10 -37.87 35.40
CA ASP A 99 -17.85 -39.07 35.77
C ASP A 99 -18.78 -38.68 36.92
N GLY A 100 -20.09 -38.96 36.82
CA GLY A 100 -21.05 -38.49 37.82
C GLY A 100 -22.53 -38.64 37.48
N THR A 101 -22.96 -39.89 37.28
CA THR A 101 -24.21 -40.54 37.74
C THR A 101 -25.46 -39.71 38.11
N ALA A 102 -26.58 -40.15 37.51
CA ALA A 102 -27.99 -39.74 37.59
C ALA A 102 -28.70 -39.81 38.96
N ALA A 103 -29.85 -39.11 39.11
CA ALA A 103 -31.21 -39.70 39.26
C ALA A 103 -32.29 -38.73 39.84
N GLY A 104 -33.54 -38.86 39.34
CA GLY A 104 -34.84 -38.57 40.01
C GLY A 104 -35.32 -37.10 40.03
N ALA A 105 -36.37 -36.68 39.31
CA ALA A 105 -37.82 -36.86 39.58
C ALA A 105 -38.27 -36.01 40.81
N GLU A 106 -39.36 -35.22 40.87
CA GLU A 106 -40.74 -35.36 40.37
C GLU A 106 -41.51 -34.00 40.35
N ASP A 107 -42.65 -34.04 39.67
CA ASP A 107 -43.75 -33.07 39.51
C ASP A 107 -44.46 -32.54 40.77
N GLY A 108 -45.24 -31.46 40.60
CA GLY A 108 -46.47 -31.14 41.36
C GLY A 108 -46.48 -29.73 41.98
N ASP A 109 -47.05 -28.71 41.34
CA ASP A 109 -48.48 -28.34 41.18
C ASP A 109 -49.19 -27.73 42.42
N SER A 110 -49.55 -26.45 42.26
CA SER A 110 -50.75 -25.73 42.74
C SER A 110 -51.04 -25.44 44.22
N ARG A 111 -51.12 -24.12 44.52
CA ARG A 111 -52.21 -23.33 45.17
C ARG A 111 -51.66 -22.30 46.16
N GLY A 112 -51.92 -21.00 45.91
CA GLY A 112 -51.82 -19.94 46.92
C GLY A 112 -53.11 -19.86 47.76
N PRO A 113 -53.51 -18.67 48.25
CA PRO A 113 -52.74 -17.61 48.94
C PRO A 113 -53.36 -17.35 50.33
N ASP A 114 -52.60 -16.85 51.31
CA ASP A 114 -53.11 -16.48 52.65
C ASP A 114 -51.98 -15.71 53.37
N VAL A 115 -52.11 -14.67 54.19
CA VAL A 115 -53.10 -13.64 54.55
C VAL A 115 -52.23 -12.54 55.20
N ASP A 116 -52.68 -11.29 55.16
CA ASP A 116 -52.16 -10.15 55.93
C ASP A 116 -51.88 -10.50 57.41
N ASP A 117 -50.76 -10.02 57.97
CA ASP A 117 -50.76 -9.51 59.36
C ASP A 117 -49.55 -8.60 59.69
N ASP A 118 -49.92 -7.42 60.19
CA ASP A 118 -49.34 -6.57 61.24
C ASP A 118 -47.88 -6.08 61.22
N ALA A 119 -47.74 -4.75 61.24
CA ALA A 119 -46.77 -4.03 62.06
C ALA A 119 -47.21 -2.55 62.25
N PRO A 120 -46.91 -1.94 63.42
CA PRO A 120 -47.68 -0.87 64.07
C PRO A 120 -47.55 0.55 63.50
#